data_AF-A0A915MUQ0-F1
#
_entry.id   AF-A0A915MUQ0-F1
#
_cell.length_a   1.000
_cell.length_b   1.000
_cell.length_c   1.000
_cell.angle_alpha   90.00
_cell.angle_beta   90.00
_cell.angle_gamma   90.00
#
_symmetry.space_group_name_H-M   'P 1'
#
loop_
_entity.id
_entity.type
_entity.pdbx_description
1 polymer ?
#
loop_
_entity_poly.entity_id
_entity_poly.type
_entity_poly.pdbx_seq_one_letter_code
_entity_poly.pdbx_strand_id
1 'polypeptide(L)'
;MNLHNNRVGRRLLAANVREQCKCHGVSGSCVTKTCWRTVPKLEELASLIKKKYEKAQQVILASDSFTLIVDKKESSVLDGRLSQIGTSNANTRREQRFLKNKVQQAKLAIKIEFVYLYP
;
A
#
# COMPACT_ATOMS: atom_id res chain seq x y z
N MET A 1 3.60 -13.88 -3.22
CA MET A 1 4.06 -12.53 -3.64
C MET A 1 3.50 -12.13 -5.01
N ASN A 2 3.79 -12.87 -6.08
CA ASN A 2 3.42 -12.49 -7.45
C ASN A 2 1.91 -12.21 -7.64
N LEU A 3 1.03 -13.12 -7.17
CA LEU A 3 -0.42 -12.91 -7.25
C LEU A 3 -0.90 -11.67 -6.48
N HIS A 4 -0.25 -11.37 -5.34
CA HIS A 4 -0.53 -10.19 -4.55
C HIS A 4 -0.16 -8.92 -5.31
N ASN A 5 1.07 -8.83 -5.79
CA ASN A 5 1.57 -7.69 -6.57
C ASN A 5 0.73 -7.48 -7.85
N ASN A 6 0.35 -8.55 -8.55
CA ASN A 6 -0.54 -8.46 -9.71
C ASN A 6 -1.93 -7.89 -9.36
N ARG A 7 -2.46 -8.26 -8.19
CA ARG A 7 -3.73 -7.71 -7.68
C ARG A 7 -3.61 -6.24 -7.29
N VAL A 8 -2.51 -5.85 -6.64
CA VAL A 8 -2.22 -4.45 -6.30
C VAL A 8 -2.15 -3.60 -7.57
N GLY A 9 -1.43 -4.06 -8.61
CA GLY A 9 -1.34 -3.38 -9.90
C GLY A 9 -2.70 -3.18 -10.57
N ARG A 10 -3.54 -4.22 -10.64
CA ARG A 10 -4.91 -4.10 -11.19
C ARG A 10 -5.79 -3.13 -10.41
N ARG A 11 -5.68 -3.12 -9.07
CA ARG A 11 -6.41 -2.17 -8.23
C ARG A 11 -5.94 -0.74 -8.47
N LEU A 12 -4.64 -0.53 -8.60
CA LEU A 12 -4.07 0.78 -8.90
C LEU A 12 -4.58 1.30 -10.26
N LEU A 13 -4.60 0.45 -11.29
CA LEU A 13 -5.20 0.80 -12.58
C LEU A 13 -6.68 1.15 -12.44
N ALA A 14 -7.48 0.28 -11.82
CA ALA A 14 -8.93 0.47 -11.68
C ALA A 14 -9.29 1.75 -10.92
N ALA A 15 -8.51 2.11 -9.90
CA ALA A 15 -8.69 3.32 -9.12
C ALA A 15 -8.36 4.61 -9.90
N ASN A 16 -7.59 4.51 -10.98
CA ASN A 16 -7.16 5.65 -11.81
C ASN A 16 -7.87 5.71 -13.17
N VAL A 17 -8.87 4.85 -13.42
CA VAL A 17 -9.75 4.97 -14.58
C VAL A 17 -10.58 6.25 -14.46
N ARG A 18 -10.53 7.10 -15.49
CA ARG A 18 -11.25 8.37 -15.55
C ARG A 18 -12.36 8.33 -16.59
N GLU A 19 -13.39 9.11 -16.39
CA GLU A 19 -14.37 9.39 -17.44
C GLU A 19 -13.80 10.45 -18.38
N GLN A 20 -13.90 10.19 -19.68
CA GLN A 20 -13.66 11.19 -20.73
C GLN A 20 -14.95 11.41 -21.50
N CYS A 21 -15.21 12.66 -21.85
CA CYS A 21 -16.40 13.04 -22.59
C CYS A 21 -16.03 13.83 -23.84
N LYS A 22 -16.79 13.62 -24.92
CA LYS A 22 -16.76 14.45 -26.12
C LYS A 22 -18.08 15.19 -26.25
N CYS A 23 -17.99 16.50 -26.47
CA CYS A 23 -19.14 17.38 -26.65
C CYS A 23 -19.55 17.45 -28.13
N HIS A 24 -20.86 17.53 -28.39
CA HIS A 24 -21.43 17.45 -29.74
C HIS A 24 -22.38 18.62 -30.07
N GLY A 25 -22.41 19.70 -29.28
CA GLY A 25 -23.26 20.85 -29.53
C GLY A 25 -22.67 21.86 -30.51
N VAL A 26 -23.54 22.69 -31.10
CA VAL A 26 -23.16 23.80 -32.00
C VAL A 26 -22.19 24.74 -31.28
N SER A 27 -21.17 25.21 -32.01
CA SER A 27 -20.11 26.09 -31.48
C SER A 27 -19.34 25.51 -30.28
N GLY A 28 -19.27 24.18 -30.14
CA GLY A 28 -18.55 23.52 -29.03
C GLY A 28 -19.36 23.39 -27.74
N SER A 29 -20.69 23.61 -27.79
CA SER A 29 -21.57 23.39 -26.65
C SER A 29 -21.54 21.93 -26.16
N CYS A 30 -21.62 21.73 -24.85
CA CYS A 30 -21.61 20.42 -24.19
C CYS A 30 -22.99 19.95 -23.70
N VAL A 31 -24.07 20.58 -24.17
CA VAL A 31 -25.46 20.19 -23.82
C VAL A 31 -25.71 18.71 -24.14
N THR A 32 -25.22 18.25 -25.30
CA THR A 32 -25.15 16.83 -25.64
C THR A 32 -23.68 16.40 -25.63
N LYS A 33 -23.36 15.37 -24.84
CA LYS A 33 -22.02 14.79 -24.78
C LYS A 33 -22.09 13.28 -24.66
N THR A 34 -21.08 12.61 -25.21
CA THR A 34 -20.88 11.16 -25.06
C THR A 34 -19.68 10.94 -24.16
N CYS A 35 -19.83 10.12 -23.12
CA CYS A 35 -18.77 9.83 -22.17
C CYS A 35 -18.41 8.34 -22.17
N TRP A 36 -17.14 8.02 -21.90
CA TRP A 36 -16.64 6.67 -21.74
C TRP A 36 -15.54 6.61 -20.68
N ARG A 37 -15.34 5.42 -20.10
CA ARG A 37 -14.25 5.19 -19.16
C ARG A 37 -12.97 4.91 -19.93
N THR A 38 -11.91 5.65 -19.60
CA THR A 38 -10.58 5.42 -20.15
C THR A 38 -9.58 5.15 -19.04
N VAL A 39 -8.61 4.30 -19.35
CA VAL A 39 -7.41 4.15 -18.54
C VAL A 39 -6.54 5.42 -18.61
N PRO A 40 -5.72 5.69 -17.58
CA PRO A 40 -4.72 6.76 -17.63
C PRO A 40 -3.66 6.47 -18.70
N LYS A 41 -2.87 7.47 -19.05
CA LYS A 41 -1.71 7.25 -19.93
C LYS A 41 -0.72 6.31 -19.25
N LEU A 42 0.05 5.56 -20.04
CA LEU A 42 1.00 4.61 -19.48
C LEU A 42 2.05 5.30 -18.61
N GLU A 43 2.53 6.49 -18.99
CA GLU A 43 3.54 7.22 -18.18
C GLU A 43 3.00 7.64 -16.82
N GLU A 44 1.74 8.09 -16.76
CA GLU A 44 1.04 8.45 -15.52
C GLU A 44 0.93 7.22 -14.60
N LEU A 45 0.47 6.08 -15.15
CA LEU A 45 0.33 4.84 -14.39
C LEU A 45 1.69 4.28 -13.95
N ALA A 46 2.70 4.32 -14.83
CA ALA A 46 4.05 3.85 -14.53
C ALA A 46 4.67 4.66 -13.38
N SER A 47 4.47 5.98 -13.35
CA SER A 47 4.89 6.83 -12.23
C SER A 47 4.23 6.42 -10.91
N LEU A 48 2.93 6.11 -10.93
CA LEU A 48 2.22 5.63 -9.74
C LEU A 48 2.73 4.26 -9.27
N ILE A 49 2.95 3.33 -10.21
CA ILE A 49 3.53 2.02 -9.91
C ILE A 49 4.93 2.19 -9.30
N LYS A 50 5.78 3.04 -9.88
CA LYS A 50 7.13 3.31 -9.38
C LYS A 50 7.11 3.86 -7.95
N LYS A 51 6.25 4.84 -7.66
CA LYS A 51 6.08 5.38 -6.29
C LYS A 51 5.65 4.32 -5.28
N LYS A 52 4.83 3.36 -5.70
CA LYS A 52 4.40 2.22 -4.87
C LYS A 52 5.52 1.19 -4.69
N TYR A 53 6.31 0.98 -5.73
CA TYR A 53 7.48 0.10 -5.70
C TYR A 53 8.57 0.63 -4.74
N GLU A 54 8.86 1.93 -4.78
CA GLU A 54 9.83 2.58 -3.88
C GLU A 54 9.44 2.50 -2.40
N LYS A 55 8.16 2.25 -2.11
CA LYS A 55 7.61 2.07 -0.77
C LYS A 55 7.17 0.62 -0.50
N ALA A 56 7.62 -0.32 -1.33
CA ALA A 56 7.25 -1.72 -1.18
C ALA A 56 7.69 -2.24 0.19
N GLN A 57 6.88 -3.11 0.78
CA GLN A 57 7.14 -3.64 2.12
C GLN A 57 7.85 -4.98 2.03
N GLN A 58 8.93 -5.13 2.79
CA GLN A 58 9.56 -6.42 2.99
C GLN A 58 8.62 -7.34 3.75
N VAL A 59 8.45 -8.57 3.25
CA VAL A 59 7.67 -9.62 3.90
C VAL A 59 8.53 -10.86 4.15
N ILE A 60 8.10 -11.68 5.11
CA ILE A 60 8.61 -13.03 5.35
C ILE A 60 7.48 -14.05 5.19
N LEU A 61 7.85 -15.30 5.00
CA LEU A 61 6.90 -16.42 5.03
C LEU A 61 6.57 -16.77 6.48
N ALA A 62 5.28 -16.86 6.78
CA ALA A 62 4.84 -17.40 8.06
C ALA A 62 5.15 -18.90 8.16
N SER A 63 5.32 -19.38 9.39
CA SER A 63 5.64 -20.78 9.69
C SER A 63 4.52 -21.74 9.27
N ASP A 64 3.27 -21.26 9.24
CA ASP A 64 2.15 -21.92 8.58
C ASP A 64 2.15 -21.50 7.10
N SER A 65 2.67 -22.41 6.28
CA SER A 65 2.99 -22.22 4.88
C SER A 65 1.92 -21.43 4.10
N PHE A 66 2.39 -20.49 3.28
CA PHE A 66 1.68 -19.63 2.31
C PHE A 66 1.22 -18.23 2.76
N THR A 67 1.31 -17.88 4.05
CA THR A 67 0.99 -16.50 4.48
C THR A 67 2.20 -15.57 4.39
N LEU A 68 2.03 -14.40 3.77
CA LEU A 68 3.03 -13.32 3.79
C LEU A 68 2.75 -12.40 4.97
N ILE A 69 3.75 -12.19 5.82
CA ILE A 69 3.69 -11.24 6.95
C ILE A 69 4.75 -10.16 6.78
N VAL A 70 4.44 -8.92 7.20
CA VAL A 70 5.41 -7.81 7.14
C VAL A 70 6.59 -8.15 8.04
N ASP A 71 7.80 -8.06 7.48
CA ASP A 71 9.03 -8.07 8.27
C ASP A 71 9.12 -6.73 9.00
N LYS A 72 8.87 -6.74 10.31
CA LYS A 72 9.14 -5.59 11.15
C LYS A 72 10.64 -5.57 11.44
N LYS A 73 11.44 -5.04 10.53
CA LYS A 73 12.68 -4.39 10.96
C LYS A 73 12.27 -3.16 11.76
N GLU A 74 12.23 -3.32 13.08
CA GLU A 74 12.44 -2.21 14.02
C GLU A 74 13.62 -1.39 13.46
N SER A 75 13.47 -0.08 13.29
CA SER A 75 14.52 0.81 12.80
C SER A 75 15.75 0.74 13.73
N SER A 76 16.61 -0.26 13.56
CA SER A 76 17.82 -0.47 14.35
C SER A 76 18.98 0.41 13.88
N VAL A 77 18.70 1.62 13.37
CA VAL A 77 19.72 2.53 12.81
C VAL A 77 19.81 3.87 13.56
N LEU A 78 18.94 4.15 14.54
CA LEU A 78 19.19 5.21 15.52
C LEU A 78 18.71 4.79 16.91
N ASP A 79 19.58 4.12 17.66
CA ASP A 79 19.92 4.50 19.04
C ASP A 79 20.79 3.41 19.68
N GLY A 80 22.08 3.46 19.41
CA GLY A 80 23.12 2.79 20.20
C GLY A 80 23.30 3.42 21.59
N ARG A 81 22.22 3.80 22.28
CA ARG A 81 22.23 4.31 23.66
C ARG A 81 20.93 3.99 24.39
N LEU A 82 20.79 2.75 24.85
CA LEU A 82 20.03 2.41 26.07
C LEU A 82 20.34 0.98 26.50
N SER A 83 21.61 0.74 26.83
CA SER A 83 21.92 -0.21 27.89
C SER A 83 21.49 0.44 29.20
N GLN A 84 20.60 -0.26 29.93
CA GLN A 84 20.15 0.02 31.29
C GLN A 84 19.01 1.05 31.42
N ILE A 85 17.79 0.56 31.64
CA ILE A 85 16.94 0.84 32.82
C ILE A 85 15.95 -0.34 32.90
N GLY A 86 16.04 -1.10 33.99
CA GLY A 86 15.03 -2.09 34.33
C GLY A 86 13.80 -1.44 34.99
N THR A 87 12.81 -2.30 35.21
CA THR A 87 11.75 -2.25 36.22
C THR A 87 10.40 -1.58 35.88
N SER A 88 9.37 -2.28 36.38
CA SER A 88 8.00 -1.86 36.70
C SER A 88 6.87 -2.10 35.67
N ASN A 89 6.08 -3.13 36.00
CA ASN A 89 4.68 -3.34 35.63
C ASN A 89 3.83 -2.08 35.92
N ALA A 90 3.28 -1.44 34.87
CA ALA A 90 1.98 -0.74 34.90
C ALA A 90 1.69 -0.06 33.54
N ASN A 91 1.27 -0.78 32.48
CA ASN A 91 0.42 -0.27 31.37
C ASN A 91 0.05 -1.29 30.27
N THR A 92 -0.13 -2.56 30.63
CA THR A 92 -0.30 -3.68 29.69
C THR A 92 -1.49 -3.56 28.72
N ARG A 93 -2.61 -2.91 29.10
CA ARG A 93 -3.80 -2.80 28.21
C ARG A 93 -3.68 -1.73 27.11
N ARG A 94 -3.05 -0.59 27.40
CA ARG A 94 -2.85 0.49 26.40
C ARG A 94 -1.79 0.08 25.38
N GLU A 95 -0.69 -0.50 25.86
CA GLU A 95 0.36 -1.06 25.00
C GLU A 95 -0.17 -2.21 24.13
N GLN A 96 -0.99 -3.11 24.67
CA GLN A 96 -1.64 -4.16 23.89
C GLN A 96 -2.63 -3.62 22.85
N ARG A 97 -3.44 -2.59 23.16
CA ARG A 97 -4.33 -1.94 22.17
C ARG A 97 -3.53 -1.24 21.06
N PHE A 98 -2.46 -0.56 21.43
CA PHE A 98 -1.55 0.08 20.48
C PHE A 98 -0.88 -0.94 19.55
N LEU A 99 -0.40 -2.05 20.11
CA LEU A 99 0.20 -3.14 19.35
C LEU A 99 -0.81 -3.82 18.41
N LYS A 100 -2.05 -4.05 18.88
CA LYS A 100 -3.16 -4.56 18.05
C LYS A 100 -3.48 -3.60 16.89
N ASN A 101 -3.54 -2.31 17.14
CA ASN A 101 -3.75 -1.29 16.10
C ASN A 101 -2.59 -1.26 15.09
N LYS A 102 -1.33 -1.34 15.55
CA LYS A 102 -0.15 -1.46 14.67
C LYS A 102 -0.20 -2.71 13.80
N VAL A 103 -0.57 -3.86 14.36
CA VAL A 103 -0.70 -5.13 13.61
C VAL A 103 -1.83 -5.04 12.59
N GLN A 104 -2.97 -4.45 12.95
CA GLN A 104 -4.09 -4.24 12.03
C GLN A 104 -3.71 -3.27 10.89
N GLN A 105 -2.97 -2.21 11.20
CA GLN A 105 -2.43 -1.28 10.22
C GLN A 105 -1.42 -1.94 9.28
N ALA A 106 -0.54 -2.80 9.80
CA ALA A 106 0.41 -3.58 8.99
C ALA A 106 -0.30 -4.58 8.07
N LYS A 107 -1.35 -5.26 8.55
CA LYS A 107 -2.21 -6.13 7.72
C LYS A 107 -2.96 -5.33 6.63
N LEU A 108 -3.40 -4.11 6.94
CA LEU A 108 -4.04 -3.22 5.97
C LEU A 108 -3.04 -2.71 4.92
N ALA A 109 -1.82 -2.37 5.34
CA ALA A 109 -0.74 -1.91 4.46
C ALA A 109 -0.35 -2.99 3.44
N ILE A 110 -0.24 -4.26 3.87
CA ILE A 110 -0.01 -5.37 2.92
C ILE A 110 -1.08 -5.37 1.83
N LYS A 111 -2.36 -5.10 2.15
CA LYS A 111 -3.46 -5.23 1.19
C LYS A 111 -3.42 -4.22 0.02
N ILE A 112 -2.64 -3.15 0.15
CA ILE A 112 -2.60 -2.03 -0.80
C ILE A 112 -1.20 -1.69 -1.32
N GLU A 113 -0.13 -2.15 -0.66
CA GLU A 113 1.26 -1.92 -1.09
C GLU A 113 1.85 -3.14 -1.81
N PHE A 114 2.84 -2.88 -2.67
CA PHE A 114 3.68 -3.94 -3.23
C PHE A 114 4.52 -4.57 -2.12
N VAL A 115 4.85 -5.85 -2.28
CA VAL A 115 5.69 -6.59 -1.32
C VAL A 115 6.82 -7.31 -2.02
N TYR A 116 7.94 -7.48 -1.31
CA TYR A 116 9.12 -8.21 -1.77
C TYR A 116 9.68 -9.11 -0.67
N LEU A 117 10.40 -10.17 -1.06
CA LEU A 117 11.19 -11.04 -0.18
C LEU A 117 12.67 -10.60 -0.28
N TYR A 118 13.44 -10.73 0.81
CA TYR A 118 14.91 -10.62 0.74
C TYR A 118 15.48 -11.86 0.04
N PRO A 119 16.60 -11.76 -0.72
CA PRO A 119 17.31 -12.93 -1.24
C PRO A 119 17.85 -13.84 -0.13
#